data_AF-S4RD00-F1
#
_entry.id   AF-S4RD00-F1
#
_cell.length_a   1.000
_cell.length_b   1.000
_cell.length_c   1.000
_cell.angle_alpha   90.00
_cell.angle_beta   90.00
_cell.angle_gamma   90.00
#
_symmetry.space_group_name_H-M   'P 1'
#
loop_
_entity.id
_entity.type
_entity.pdbx_description
1 polymer ?
#
loop_
_entity_poly.entity_id
_entity_poly.type
_entity_poly.pdbx_seq_one_letter_code
_entity_poly.pdbx_strand_id
1 'polypeptide(L)'
;GANPMLIKVCSSVDQVPPDMRCLLGQDRTLEELMSERRLFIVDYKALAGESRSRTRGTQEKKFYAPVVLLYREMCPDGTGRLMPLGIQLTRNPRELRWRHTPTSRAWDYLFAKIHVGCAENQMHQFVSHLALTHLLMEPFAIAVHNYLGPKHVLGRLLRPHCTDTIGINYVARHTLIAAVGPLTNSTFAVGTVGGLRLAVASFQRYDFMEWSFPRELHNRGFDEARDDGLEDFLYRDDGFKLWHVLGAYVREVVCRHYHTDADVLHDKGLQDFAAALADRRRGNVTGFPSPITNRELL
;
A
#
# COMPACT_ATOMS: atom_id res chain seq x y z
N GLY A 1 10.60 6.27 -3.54
CA GLY A 1 9.87 6.47 -4.83
C GLY A 1 8.41 6.75 -4.55
N ALA A 2 7.56 6.84 -5.59
CA ALA A 2 6.15 7.21 -5.42
C ALA A 2 5.28 6.16 -4.70
N ASN A 3 5.66 4.88 -4.71
CA ASN A 3 4.90 3.79 -4.09
C ASN A 3 5.80 2.86 -3.23
N PRO A 4 6.18 3.29 -2.03
CA PRO A 4 7.02 2.51 -1.11
C PRO A 4 6.27 1.39 -0.35
N MET A 5 5.12 0.96 -0.86
CA MET A 5 4.16 0.10 -0.14
C MET A 5 4.32 -1.40 -0.37
N LEU A 6 5.05 -1.83 -1.41
CA LEU A 6 5.02 -3.25 -1.85
C LEU A 6 6.27 -4.06 -1.49
N ILE A 7 7.42 -3.41 -1.35
CA ILE A 7 8.64 -4.10 -0.92
C ILE A 7 8.44 -4.66 0.48
N LYS A 8 9.00 -5.85 0.74
CA LYS A 8 9.04 -6.50 2.05
C LYS A 8 10.34 -7.26 2.24
N VAL A 9 10.75 -7.48 3.49
CA VAL A 9 11.81 -8.43 3.84
C VAL A 9 11.35 -9.84 3.41
N CYS A 10 12.22 -10.56 2.73
CA CYS A 10 11.95 -11.94 2.33
C CYS A 10 12.42 -12.86 3.46
N SER A 11 11.48 -13.54 4.12
CA SER A 11 11.75 -14.38 5.29
C SER A 11 11.72 -15.87 5.00
N SER A 12 11.36 -16.27 3.78
CA SER A 12 11.30 -17.68 3.39
C SER A 12 11.54 -17.86 1.89
N VAL A 13 12.33 -18.88 1.54
CA VAL A 13 12.60 -19.30 0.16
C VAL A 13 11.35 -19.78 -0.58
N ASP A 14 10.28 -20.15 0.13
CA ASP A 14 9.02 -20.53 -0.49
C ASP A 14 8.29 -19.34 -1.15
N GLN A 15 8.59 -18.13 -0.69
CA GLN A 15 8.10 -16.90 -1.34
C GLN A 15 8.81 -16.64 -2.67
N VAL A 16 10.00 -17.21 -2.85
CA VAL A 16 10.83 -17.02 -4.03
C VAL A 16 10.44 -18.02 -5.12
N PRO A 17 10.17 -17.57 -6.36
CA PRO A 17 9.92 -18.47 -7.47
C PRO A 17 11.08 -19.47 -7.67
N PRO A 18 10.80 -20.75 -7.95
CA PRO A 18 11.83 -21.81 -8.01
C PRO A 18 13.05 -21.44 -8.84
N ASP A 19 12.82 -20.82 -9.99
CA ASP A 19 13.89 -20.43 -10.91
C ASP A 19 14.77 -19.33 -10.34
N MET A 20 14.34 -18.51 -9.40
CA MET A 20 15.22 -17.50 -8.79
C MET A 20 15.97 -18.01 -7.56
N ARG A 21 15.68 -19.23 -7.09
CA ARG A 21 16.26 -19.77 -5.84
C ARG A 21 17.76 -20.03 -5.90
N CYS A 22 18.32 -20.22 -7.10
CA CYS A 22 19.76 -20.44 -7.28
C CYS A 22 20.56 -19.13 -7.48
N LEU A 23 19.94 -17.97 -7.34
CA LEU A 23 20.64 -16.69 -7.49
C LEU A 23 21.56 -16.43 -6.30
N LEU A 24 22.69 -15.80 -6.57
CA LEU A 24 23.66 -15.37 -5.57
C LEU A 24 23.77 -13.84 -5.58
N GLY A 25 23.79 -13.22 -4.41
CA GLY A 25 24.07 -11.78 -4.24
C GLY A 25 25.33 -11.59 -3.42
N GLN A 26 26.38 -10.99 -4.01
CA GLN A 26 27.73 -10.93 -3.40
C GLN A 26 28.24 -12.29 -2.91
N ASP A 27 28.21 -13.29 -3.80
CA ASP A 27 28.64 -14.68 -3.54
C ASP A 27 27.90 -15.39 -2.40
N ARG A 28 26.78 -14.83 -1.93
CA ARG A 28 25.92 -15.40 -0.87
C ARG A 28 24.69 -16.06 -1.46
N THR A 29 24.26 -17.16 -0.84
CA THR A 29 23.00 -17.82 -1.17
C THR A 29 21.79 -16.99 -0.71
N LEU A 30 20.59 -17.33 -1.18
CA LEU A 30 19.38 -16.66 -0.71
C LEU A 30 19.15 -16.91 0.79
N GLU A 31 19.41 -18.13 1.26
CA GLU A 31 19.28 -18.51 2.67
C GLU A 31 20.23 -17.70 3.56
N GLU A 32 21.47 -17.50 3.12
CA GLU A 32 22.44 -16.64 3.82
C GLU A 32 21.95 -15.18 3.84
N LEU A 33 21.53 -14.64 2.69
CA LEU A 33 20.99 -13.28 2.62
C LEU A 33 19.73 -13.10 3.49
N MET A 34 18.86 -14.10 3.59
CA MET A 34 17.70 -14.08 4.48
C MET A 34 18.11 -14.09 5.96
N SER A 35 19.07 -14.93 6.33
CA SER A 35 19.59 -15.00 7.71
C SER A 35 20.23 -13.69 8.16
N GLU A 36 20.81 -12.94 7.21
CA GLU A 36 21.39 -11.62 7.43
C GLU A 36 20.35 -10.48 7.32
N ARG A 37 19.07 -10.80 7.07
CA ARG A 37 17.98 -9.84 6.77
C ARG A 37 18.29 -8.88 5.62
N ARG A 38 19.05 -9.35 4.63
CA ARG A 38 19.49 -8.58 3.45
C ARG A 38 18.70 -8.89 2.18
N LEU A 39 17.80 -9.87 2.18
CA LEU A 39 16.97 -10.21 1.01
C LEU A 39 15.58 -9.59 1.09
N PHE A 40 15.14 -8.99 0.00
CA PHE A 40 13.84 -8.33 -0.14
C PHE A 40 13.11 -8.83 -1.38
N ILE A 41 11.79 -8.72 -1.35
CA ILE A 41 10.94 -9.17 -2.44
C ILE A 41 9.81 -8.17 -2.69
N VAL A 42 9.44 -8.01 -3.97
CA VAL A 42 8.24 -7.31 -4.42
C VAL A 42 7.42 -8.29 -5.27
N ASP A 43 6.17 -8.55 -4.87
CA ASP A 43 5.32 -9.56 -5.50
C ASP A 43 4.05 -8.95 -6.09
N TYR A 44 4.00 -8.81 -7.41
CA TYR A 44 2.86 -8.22 -8.13
C TYR A 44 1.75 -9.24 -8.44
N LYS A 45 1.51 -10.20 -7.53
CA LYS A 45 0.55 -11.31 -7.73
C LYS A 45 -0.86 -10.83 -8.02
N ALA A 46 -1.26 -9.69 -7.45
CA ALA A 46 -2.57 -9.10 -7.66
C ALA A 46 -2.87 -8.86 -9.15
N LEU A 47 -1.87 -8.52 -9.97
CA LEU A 47 -2.03 -8.31 -11.41
C LEU A 47 -2.25 -9.60 -12.20
N ALA A 48 -1.89 -10.76 -11.67
CA ALA A 48 -1.98 -12.03 -12.40
C ALA A 48 -3.43 -12.48 -12.66
N GLY A 49 -4.37 -12.01 -11.85
CA GLY A 49 -5.81 -12.29 -11.99
C GLY A 49 -6.54 -11.33 -12.93
N GLU A 50 -5.87 -10.28 -13.42
CA GLU A 50 -6.52 -9.26 -14.22
C GLU A 50 -6.46 -9.56 -15.72
N SER A 51 -7.58 -9.32 -16.38
CA SER A 51 -7.65 -9.39 -17.84
C SER A 51 -7.00 -8.16 -18.46
N ARG A 52 -6.37 -8.34 -19.62
CA ARG A 52 -5.86 -7.22 -20.43
C ARG A 52 -7.00 -6.29 -20.82
N SER A 53 -6.82 -4.99 -20.64
CA SER A 53 -7.81 -4.01 -21.07
C SER A 53 -7.98 -4.06 -22.58
N ARG A 54 -9.21 -4.27 -23.05
CA ARG A 54 -9.58 -4.23 -24.46
C ARG A 54 -10.54 -3.07 -24.66
N THR A 55 -10.01 -1.90 -25.01
CA THR A 55 -10.85 -0.81 -25.49
C THR A 55 -11.16 -1.04 -26.97
N ARG A 56 -12.45 -1.06 -27.33
CA ARG A 56 -12.91 -1.33 -28.70
C ARG A 56 -12.24 -0.35 -29.68
N GLY A 57 -11.61 -0.87 -30.72
CA GLY A 57 -10.90 -0.05 -31.72
C GLY A 57 -9.45 0.34 -31.38
N THR A 58 -8.89 -0.14 -30.25
CA THR A 58 -7.48 0.09 -29.89
C THR A 58 -6.69 -1.21 -29.82
N GLN A 59 -5.36 -1.14 -29.96
CA GLN A 59 -4.48 -2.29 -29.71
C GLN A 59 -4.57 -2.72 -28.24
N GLU A 60 -4.52 -4.04 -28.01
CA GLU A 60 -4.47 -4.61 -26.67
C GLU A 60 -3.20 -4.14 -25.94
N LYS A 61 -3.38 -3.51 -24.77
CA LYS A 61 -2.25 -3.14 -23.90
C LYS A 61 -1.77 -4.39 -23.16
N LYS A 62 -0.44 -4.54 -23.09
CA LYS A 62 0.20 -5.64 -22.39
C LYS A 62 0.80 -5.17 -21.07
N PHE A 63 0.63 -5.99 -20.04
CA PHE A 63 1.32 -5.84 -18.76
C PHE A 63 1.69 -7.23 -18.24
N TYR A 64 2.50 -7.24 -17.20
CA TYR A 64 2.98 -8.46 -16.54
C TYR A 64 2.68 -8.40 -15.04
N ALA A 65 2.80 -9.54 -14.37
CA ALA A 65 2.65 -9.68 -12.92
C ALA A 65 3.97 -10.16 -12.30
N PRO A 66 5.02 -9.32 -12.30
CA PRO A 66 6.37 -9.75 -11.97
C PRO A 66 6.54 -10.18 -10.50
N VAL A 67 7.65 -10.85 -10.23
CA VAL A 67 8.26 -10.98 -8.91
C VAL A 67 9.68 -10.41 -9.02
N VAL A 68 10.04 -9.52 -8.11
CA VAL A 68 11.35 -8.88 -8.07
C VAL A 68 12.04 -9.27 -6.78
N LEU A 69 13.24 -9.82 -6.87
CA LEU A 69 14.15 -9.96 -5.73
C LEU A 69 15.12 -8.78 -5.73
N LEU A 70 15.31 -8.21 -4.55
CA LEU A 70 16.34 -7.22 -4.29
C LEU A 70 17.16 -7.68 -3.09
N TYR A 71 18.37 -7.18 -2.96
CA TYR A 71 19.19 -7.43 -1.80
C TYR A 71 19.97 -6.19 -1.39
N ARG A 72 20.30 -6.08 -0.10
CA ARG A 72 21.21 -5.05 0.40
C ARG A 72 22.63 -5.49 0.10
N GLU A 73 23.22 -4.91 -0.94
CA GLU A 73 24.63 -5.05 -1.27
C GLU A 73 25.46 -4.25 -0.26
N MET A 74 26.51 -4.86 0.31
CA MET A 74 27.43 -4.15 1.21
C MET A 74 28.54 -3.50 0.37
N CYS A 75 28.68 -2.19 0.48
CA CYS A 75 29.73 -1.41 -0.16
C CYS A 75 31.06 -1.51 0.62
N PRO A 76 32.22 -1.27 -0.02
CA PRO A 76 33.53 -1.32 0.65
C PRO A 76 33.70 -0.32 1.81
N ASP A 77 32.94 0.77 1.79
CA ASP A 77 32.92 1.79 2.84
C ASP A 77 32.05 1.41 4.06
N GLY A 78 31.46 0.22 4.05
CA GLY A 78 30.60 -0.30 5.10
C GLY A 78 29.12 0.05 4.93
N THR A 79 28.76 0.90 3.97
CA THR A 79 27.36 1.26 3.69
C THR A 79 26.62 0.16 2.96
N GLY A 80 25.28 0.17 3.04
CA GLY A 80 24.43 -0.76 2.29
C GLY A 80 23.69 -0.06 1.16
N ARG A 81 23.60 -0.68 -0.03
CA ARG A 81 22.74 -0.21 -1.12
C ARG A 81 21.78 -1.29 -1.60
N LEU A 82 20.53 -0.91 -1.87
CA LEU A 82 19.51 -1.83 -2.34
C LEU A 82 19.67 -2.08 -3.85
N MET A 83 19.95 -3.33 -4.23
CA MET A 83 20.21 -3.72 -5.61
C MET A 83 19.25 -4.80 -6.09
N PRO A 84 18.80 -4.76 -7.35
CA PRO A 84 18.00 -5.83 -7.94
C PRO A 84 18.86 -7.10 -8.11
N LEU A 85 18.37 -8.22 -7.57
CA LEU A 85 19.00 -9.53 -7.70
C LEU A 85 18.45 -10.30 -8.91
N GLY A 86 17.14 -10.27 -9.09
CA GLY A 86 16.47 -10.99 -10.16
C GLY A 86 15.03 -10.53 -10.38
N ILE A 87 14.56 -10.67 -11.60
CA ILE A 87 13.18 -10.37 -12.00
C ILE A 87 12.63 -11.60 -12.72
N GLN A 88 11.56 -12.17 -12.18
CA GLN A 88 10.70 -13.07 -12.94
C GLN A 88 9.53 -12.27 -13.48
N LEU A 89 9.46 -12.10 -14.81
CA LEU A 89 8.47 -11.23 -15.41
C LEU A 89 7.07 -11.88 -15.52
N THR A 90 7.01 -13.14 -15.92
CA THR A 90 5.76 -13.90 -16.12
C THR A 90 5.53 -14.91 -14.99
N ARG A 91 4.26 -15.23 -14.73
CA ARG A 91 3.86 -16.32 -13.80
C ARG A 91 3.43 -17.59 -14.52
N ASN A 92 3.40 -17.58 -15.85
CA ASN A 92 3.04 -18.74 -16.63
C ASN A 92 4.19 -19.76 -16.62
N PRO A 93 4.03 -20.96 -16.03
CA PRO A 93 5.11 -21.94 -15.95
C PRO A 93 5.50 -22.54 -17.31
N ARG A 94 4.69 -22.31 -18.36
CA ARG A 94 4.89 -22.79 -19.74
C ARG A 94 5.58 -21.76 -20.64
N GLU A 95 5.55 -20.48 -20.28
CA GLU A 95 6.39 -19.50 -20.94
C GLU A 95 7.83 -19.77 -20.48
N LEU A 96 8.79 -19.77 -21.40
CA LEU A 96 10.22 -19.86 -21.08
C LEU A 96 10.45 -18.99 -19.85
N ARG A 97 10.97 -19.56 -18.77
CA ARG A 97 11.02 -18.89 -17.47
C ARG A 97 12.15 -17.86 -17.52
N TRP A 98 11.86 -16.71 -18.14
CA TRP A 98 12.81 -15.62 -18.30
C TRP A 98 13.03 -14.98 -16.93
N ARG A 99 14.00 -15.52 -16.21
CA ARG A 99 14.65 -14.86 -15.08
C ARG A 99 15.64 -13.86 -15.66
N HIS A 100 15.36 -12.59 -15.45
CA HIS A 100 16.24 -11.50 -15.85
C HIS A 100 17.07 -11.06 -14.65
N THR A 101 18.38 -10.92 -14.84
CA THR A 101 19.34 -10.54 -13.81
C THR A 101 20.22 -9.40 -14.34
N PRO A 102 21.00 -8.72 -13.49
CA PRO A 102 21.95 -7.71 -13.95
C PRO A 102 22.96 -8.20 -15.01
N THR A 103 23.20 -9.52 -15.12
CA THR A 103 24.11 -10.12 -16.11
C THR A 103 23.40 -10.66 -17.36
N SER A 104 22.07 -10.58 -17.41
CA SER A 104 21.31 -10.88 -18.63
C SER A 104 21.66 -9.90 -19.77
N ARG A 105 21.29 -10.21 -21.01
CA ARG A 105 21.49 -9.28 -22.14
C ARG A 105 20.87 -7.93 -21.80
N ALA A 106 21.60 -6.85 -22.04
CA ALA A 106 21.24 -5.51 -21.57
C ALA A 106 19.80 -5.10 -21.94
N TRP A 107 19.38 -5.38 -23.17
CA TRP A 107 18.03 -5.09 -23.65
C TRP A 107 16.95 -5.95 -22.98
N ASP A 108 17.21 -7.23 -22.73
CA ASP A 108 16.27 -8.12 -22.04
C ASP A 108 16.08 -7.67 -20.58
N TYR A 109 17.17 -7.26 -19.93
CA TYR A 109 17.11 -6.77 -18.55
C TYR A 109 16.40 -5.41 -18.46
N LEU A 110 16.69 -4.50 -19.39
CA LEU A 110 15.99 -3.21 -19.47
C LEU A 110 14.49 -3.42 -19.72
N PHE A 111 14.12 -4.31 -20.64
CA PHE A 111 12.74 -4.67 -20.93
C PHE A 111 12.01 -5.16 -19.66
N ALA A 112 12.64 -6.07 -18.90
CA ALA A 112 12.08 -6.55 -17.64
C ALA A 112 11.85 -5.41 -16.63
N LYS A 113 12.84 -4.51 -16.45
CA LYS A 113 12.71 -3.36 -15.54
C LYS A 113 11.60 -2.39 -15.96
N ILE A 114 11.46 -2.11 -17.26
CA ILE A 114 10.37 -1.26 -17.78
C ILE A 114 9.01 -1.87 -17.42
N HIS A 115 8.86 -3.19 -17.57
CA HIS A 115 7.60 -3.86 -17.24
C HIS A 115 7.35 -4.03 -15.75
N VAL A 116 8.40 -4.09 -14.91
CA VAL A 116 8.25 -3.89 -13.46
C VAL A 116 7.71 -2.49 -13.17
N GLY A 117 8.25 -1.45 -13.81
CA GLY A 117 7.73 -0.08 -13.68
C GLY A 117 6.27 0.05 -14.14
N CYS A 118 5.88 -0.66 -15.20
CA CYS A 118 4.49 -0.75 -15.64
C CYS A 118 3.59 -1.39 -14.57
N ALA A 119 3.99 -2.53 -14.02
CA ALA A 119 3.26 -3.21 -12.95
C ALA A 119 3.14 -2.34 -11.69
N GLU A 120 4.23 -1.69 -11.30
CA GLU A 120 4.31 -0.75 -10.19
C GLU A 120 3.33 0.39 -10.34
N ASN A 121 3.31 1.04 -11.51
CA ASN A 121 2.41 2.15 -11.77
C ASN A 121 0.92 1.75 -11.62
N GLN A 122 0.57 0.52 -11.95
CA GLN A 122 -0.81 0.03 -11.89
C GLN A 122 -1.23 -0.22 -10.45
N MET A 123 -0.38 -0.87 -9.65
CA MET A 123 -0.62 -1.06 -8.22
C MET A 123 -0.64 0.27 -7.47
N HIS A 124 0.33 1.15 -7.76
CA HIS A 124 0.38 2.48 -7.17
C HIS A 124 -0.93 3.25 -7.40
N GLN A 125 -1.36 3.40 -8.66
CA GLN A 125 -2.46 4.30 -8.99
C GLN A 125 -3.82 3.77 -8.54
N PHE A 126 -4.08 2.47 -8.69
CA PHE A 126 -5.39 1.92 -8.36
C PHE A 126 -5.50 1.44 -6.91
N VAL A 127 -4.41 1.00 -6.28
CA VAL A 127 -4.44 0.46 -4.92
C VAL A 127 -3.94 1.50 -3.93
N SER A 128 -2.64 1.81 -3.93
CA SER A 128 -2.05 2.66 -2.90
C SER A 128 -2.62 4.08 -2.93
N HIS A 129 -2.89 4.63 -4.12
CA HIS A 129 -3.42 5.97 -4.32
C HIS A 129 -4.96 5.98 -4.33
N LEU A 130 -5.62 5.45 -5.36
CA LEU A 130 -7.07 5.55 -5.44
C LEU A 130 -7.81 4.82 -4.29
N ALA A 131 -7.50 3.56 -4.04
CA ALA A 131 -8.28 2.76 -3.08
C ALA A 131 -7.95 3.14 -1.63
N LEU A 132 -6.67 3.11 -1.27
CA LEU A 132 -6.20 3.19 0.12
C LEU A 132 -5.92 4.62 0.62
N THR A 133 -6.08 5.65 -0.22
CA THR A 133 -6.20 7.03 0.26
C THR A 133 -7.55 7.62 -0.10
N HIS A 134 -7.84 7.84 -1.39
CA HIS A 134 -9.02 8.56 -1.83
C HIS A 134 -10.33 7.89 -1.37
N LEU A 135 -10.56 6.64 -1.79
CA LEU A 135 -11.82 5.95 -1.53
C LEU A 135 -11.95 5.51 -0.07
N LEU A 136 -10.84 5.14 0.59
CA LEU A 136 -10.82 4.80 2.01
C LEU A 136 -11.16 6.01 2.90
N MET A 137 -10.68 7.22 2.57
CA MET A 137 -10.91 8.41 3.38
C MET A 137 -12.30 9.04 3.19
N GLU A 138 -12.98 8.75 2.08
CA GLU A 138 -14.31 9.34 1.81
C GLU A 138 -15.38 8.94 2.84
N PRO A 139 -15.50 7.68 3.28
CA PRO A 139 -16.33 7.31 4.43
C PRO A 139 -16.04 8.10 5.70
N PHE A 140 -14.77 8.39 6.00
CA PHE A 140 -14.39 9.23 7.15
C PHE A 140 -14.92 10.65 6.98
N ALA A 141 -14.74 11.26 5.80
CA ALA A 141 -15.26 12.59 5.52
C ALA A 141 -16.80 12.67 5.70
N ILE A 142 -17.52 11.65 5.21
CA ILE A 142 -18.98 11.54 5.35
C ILE A 142 -19.37 11.36 6.83
N ALA A 143 -18.69 10.47 7.55
CA ALA A 143 -18.99 10.19 8.96
C ALA A 143 -18.69 11.38 9.87
N VAL A 144 -17.57 12.09 9.65
CA VAL A 144 -17.24 13.34 10.33
C VAL A 144 -18.37 14.35 10.13
N HIS A 145 -18.83 14.54 8.89
CA HIS A 145 -19.92 15.48 8.61
C HIS A 145 -21.24 15.11 9.29
N ASN A 146 -21.60 13.82 9.27
CA ASN A 146 -22.92 13.35 9.71
C ASN A 146 -23.04 13.19 11.23
N TYR A 147 -21.95 12.81 11.92
CA TYR A 147 -21.99 12.45 13.33
C TYR A 147 -21.17 13.38 14.23
N LEU A 148 -20.14 14.03 13.69
CA LEU A 148 -19.27 14.94 14.43
C LEU A 148 -19.55 16.39 14.01
N GLY A 149 -20.59 16.98 14.59
CA GLY A 149 -21.01 18.35 14.32
C GLY A 149 -19.89 19.39 14.51
N PRO A 150 -20.04 20.62 13.98
CA PRO A 150 -18.98 21.63 13.95
C PRO A 150 -18.47 22.09 15.32
N LYS A 151 -19.23 21.83 16.39
CA LYS A 151 -18.83 22.12 17.79
C LYS A 151 -18.14 20.94 18.48
N HIS A 152 -18.24 19.73 17.93
CA HIS A 152 -17.62 18.53 18.48
C HIS A 152 -16.09 18.65 18.40
N VAL A 153 -15.35 18.27 19.46
CA VAL A 153 -13.89 18.41 19.48
C VAL A 153 -13.23 17.65 18.32
N LEU A 154 -13.60 16.38 18.15
CA LEU A 154 -13.12 15.52 17.07
C LEU A 154 -13.58 16.01 15.69
N GLY A 155 -14.77 16.57 15.58
CA GLY A 155 -15.25 17.20 14.34
C GLY A 155 -14.37 18.39 13.92
N ARG A 156 -13.95 19.23 14.87
CA ARG A 156 -13.00 20.33 14.59
C ARG A 156 -11.61 19.83 14.25
N LEU A 157 -11.15 18.77 14.93
CA LEU A 157 -9.85 18.14 14.68
C LEU A 157 -9.77 17.53 13.28
N LEU A 158 -10.79 16.76 12.87
CA LEU A 158 -10.76 15.98 11.63
C LEU A 158 -11.17 16.77 10.39
N ARG A 159 -12.04 17.78 10.51
CA ARG A 159 -12.61 18.50 9.36
C ARG A 159 -11.56 19.04 8.37
N PRO A 160 -10.44 19.66 8.80
CA PRO A 160 -9.41 20.12 7.86
C PRO A 160 -8.79 18.99 7.02
N HIS A 161 -8.75 17.77 7.55
CA HIS A 161 -8.21 16.59 6.86
C HIS A 161 -9.20 15.94 5.88
N CYS A 162 -10.47 16.35 5.93
CA CYS A 162 -11.53 15.86 5.05
C CYS A 162 -11.91 16.86 3.94
N THR A 163 -11.30 18.05 3.94
CA THR A 163 -11.57 19.10 2.95
C THR A 163 -11.34 18.56 1.54
N ASP A 164 -12.30 18.84 0.65
CA ASP A 164 -12.30 18.49 -0.77
C ASP A 164 -12.29 16.98 -1.12
N THR A 165 -12.14 16.06 -0.16
CA THR A 165 -12.10 14.60 -0.42
C THR A 165 -13.33 14.11 -1.19
N ILE A 166 -14.53 14.48 -0.76
CA ILE A 166 -15.78 14.08 -1.43
C ILE A 166 -15.87 14.70 -2.84
N GLY A 167 -15.46 15.97 -2.97
CA GLY A 167 -15.49 16.70 -4.24
C GLY A 167 -14.57 16.09 -5.29
N ILE A 168 -13.31 15.83 -4.94
CA ILE A 168 -12.35 15.24 -5.87
C ILE A 168 -12.73 13.81 -6.25
N ASN A 169 -13.23 13.01 -5.30
CA ASN A 169 -13.69 11.65 -5.59
C ASN A 169 -14.94 11.64 -6.48
N TYR A 170 -15.85 12.60 -6.29
CA TYR A 170 -16.98 12.81 -7.19
C TYR A 170 -16.48 13.08 -8.62
N VAL A 171 -15.56 14.03 -8.81
CA VAL A 171 -15.00 14.33 -10.15
C VAL A 171 -14.31 13.11 -10.75
N ALA A 172 -13.53 12.36 -9.95
CA ALA A 172 -12.85 11.14 -10.41
C ALA A 172 -13.85 10.08 -10.91
N ARG A 173 -14.97 9.86 -10.21
CA ARG A 173 -16.04 8.93 -10.64
C ARG A 173 -16.74 9.34 -11.93
N HIS A 174 -16.73 10.64 -12.28
CA HIS A 174 -17.38 11.14 -13.50
C HIS A 174 -16.41 11.36 -14.66
N THR A 175 -15.10 11.20 -14.44
CA THR A 175 -14.08 11.47 -15.47
C THR A 175 -13.01 10.37 -15.54
N LEU A 176 -12.25 10.17 -14.46
CA LEU A 176 -11.10 9.25 -14.43
C LEU A 176 -11.49 7.78 -14.51
N ILE A 177 -12.46 7.38 -13.69
CA ILE A 177 -12.94 6.00 -13.54
C ILE A 177 -14.43 5.86 -13.88
N ALA A 178 -14.92 6.73 -14.75
CA ALA A 178 -16.30 6.76 -15.20
C ALA A 178 -16.73 5.46 -15.92
N ALA A 179 -18.03 5.16 -15.88
CA ALA A 179 -18.60 4.04 -16.63
C ALA A 179 -18.50 4.25 -18.16
N VAL A 180 -18.56 5.50 -18.61
CA VAL A 180 -18.50 5.89 -20.03
C VAL A 180 -17.34 6.85 -20.24
N GLY A 181 -16.47 6.53 -21.20
CA GLY A 181 -15.31 7.36 -21.55
C GLY A 181 -14.27 7.59 -20.43
N PRO A 182 -13.94 6.61 -19.57
CA PRO A 182 -12.98 6.85 -18.50
C PRO A 182 -11.58 7.13 -19.03
N LEU A 183 -10.95 8.19 -18.51
CA LEU A 183 -9.58 8.57 -18.88
C LEU A 183 -8.56 7.47 -18.55
N THR A 184 -8.78 6.68 -17.49
CA THR A 184 -7.84 5.62 -17.10
C THR A 184 -7.73 4.50 -18.13
N ASN A 185 -8.72 4.32 -19.02
CA ASN A 185 -8.62 3.32 -20.10
C ASN A 185 -7.53 3.68 -21.13
N SER A 186 -7.29 4.97 -21.40
CA SER A 186 -6.28 5.40 -22.36
C SER A 186 -4.86 5.45 -21.76
N THR A 187 -4.74 5.53 -20.44
CA THR A 187 -3.43 5.69 -19.74
C THR A 187 -2.92 4.41 -19.05
N PHE A 188 -3.81 3.53 -18.59
CA PHE A 188 -3.43 2.32 -17.84
C PHE A 188 -3.66 1.02 -18.62
N ALA A 189 -2.81 0.02 -18.39
CA ALA A 189 -2.87 -1.25 -19.11
C ALA A 189 -3.95 -2.21 -18.56
N VAL A 190 -4.31 -2.09 -17.27
CA VAL A 190 -5.46 -2.80 -16.69
C VAL A 190 -6.78 -2.10 -17.02
N GLY A 191 -6.70 -0.85 -17.48
CA GLY A 191 -7.86 0.01 -17.67
C GLY A 191 -8.63 0.23 -16.36
N THR A 192 -9.79 0.87 -16.50
CA THR A 192 -10.67 1.22 -15.38
C THR A 192 -11.19 -0.02 -14.66
N VAL A 193 -11.71 -0.99 -15.42
CA VAL A 193 -12.37 -2.16 -14.85
C VAL A 193 -11.38 -3.03 -14.08
N GLY A 194 -10.21 -3.32 -14.65
CA GLY A 194 -9.20 -4.11 -13.96
C GLY A 194 -8.61 -3.35 -12.76
N GLY A 195 -8.37 -2.04 -12.92
CA GLY A 195 -7.95 -1.18 -11.82
C GLY A 195 -8.92 -1.17 -10.64
N LEU A 196 -10.22 -1.06 -10.90
CA LEU A 196 -11.25 -1.11 -9.84
C LEU A 196 -11.38 -2.50 -9.20
N ARG A 197 -11.14 -3.59 -9.94
CA ARG A 197 -11.07 -4.94 -9.35
C ARG A 197 -9.90 -5.08 -8.38
N LEU A 198 -8.73 -4.56 -8.74
CA LEU A 198 -7.56 -4.49 -7.85
C LEU A 198 -7.87 -3.66 -6.59
N ALA A 199 -8.51 -2.50 -6.77
CA ALA A 199 -8.92 -1.62 -5.68
C ALA A 199 -9.86 -2.34 -4.70
N VAL A 200 -10.94 -2.96 -5.21
CA VAL A 200 -11.91 -3.71 -4.39
C VAL A 200 -11.25 -4.89 -3.68
N ALA A 201 -10.45 -5.69 -4.39
CA ALA A 201 -9.78 -6.85 -3.79
C ALA A 201 -8.74 -6.47 -2.73
N SER A 202 -8.20 -5.25 -2.79
CA SER A 202 -7.30 -4.71 -1.78
C SER A 202 -8.07 -4.17 -0.59
N PHE A 203 -9.15 -3.41 -0.83
CA PHE A 203 -10.03 -2.90 0.22
C PHE A 203 -10.69 -4.03 1.02
N GLN A 204 -11.05 -5.15 0.40
CA GLN A 204 -11.59 -6.34 1.09
C GLN A 204 -10.59 -7.02 2.03
N ARG A 205 -9.29 -6.81 1.83
CA ARG A 205 -8.20 -7.33 2.68
C ARG A 205 -7.64 -6.28 3.63
N TYR A 206 -8.12 -5.05 3.53
CA TYR A 206 -7.76 -3.98 4.43
C TYR A 206 -8.35 -4.25 5.80
N ASP A 207 -7.56 -3.99 6.83
CA ASP A 207 -7.98 -3.97 8.22
C ASP A 207 -7.38 -2.72 8.86
N PHE A 208 -8.21 -1.87 9.43
CA PHE A 208 -7.81 -0.55 9.90
C PHE A 208 -6.67 -0.59 10.92
N MET A 209 -6.68 -1.56 11.84
CA MET A 209 -5.66 -1.65 12.89
C MET A 209 -4.36 -2.22 12.34
N GLU A 210 -4.45 -3.26 11.49
CA GLU A 210 -3.28 -3.89 10.87
C GLU A 210 -2.61 -3.00 9.81
N TRP A 211 -3.34 -2.03 9.27
CA TRP A 211 -2.83 -1.05 8.29
C TRP A 211 -2.44 0.31 8.91
N SER A 212 -2.41 0.42 10.23
CA SER A 212 -1.75 1.56 10.88
C SER A 212 -0.28 1.63 10.46
N PHE A 213 0.26 2.84 10.33
CA PHE A 213 1.59 3.05 9.74
C PHE A 213 2.71 2.18 10.37
N PRO A 214 2.84 2.11 11.71
CA PRO A 214 3.84 1.23 12.34
C PRO A 214 3.58 -0.25 12.07
N ARG A 215 2.31 -0.68 12.12
CA ARG A 215 1.95 -2.09 12.01
C ARG A 215 2.12 -2.62 10.59
N GLU A 216 1.74 -1.82 9.60
CA GLU A 216 1.89 -2.14 8.19
C GLU A 216 3.37 -2.33 7.82
N LEU A 217 4.23 -1.39 8.24
CA LEU A 217 5.67 -1.49 8.04
C LEU A 217 6.26 -2.73 8.73
N HIS A 218 5.89 -2.96 10.00
CA HIS A 218 6.32 -4.15 10.74
C HIS A 218 5.90 -5.45 10.04
N ASN A 219 4.65 -5.52 9.55
CA ASN A 219 4.14 -6.67 8.81
C ASN A 219 4.91 -6.92 7.50
N ARG A 220 5.57 -5.90 6.93
CA ARG A 220 6.50 -6.03 5.79
C ARG A 220 7.97 -6.25 6.20
N GLY A 221 8.26 -6.28 7.50
CA GLY A 221 9.59 -6.51 8.07
C GLY A 221 10.44 -5.24 8.23
N PHE A 222 9.82 -4.07 8.18
CA PHE A 222 10.48 -2.78 8.42
C PHE A 222 9.97 -2.18 9.72
N ASP A 223 10.82 -1.98 10.70
CA ASP A 223 10.46 -1.33 11.96
C ASP A 223 11.31 -0.08 12.17
N GLU A 224 10.96 0.69 13.20
CA GLU A 224 11.73 1.89 13.57
C GLU A 224 13.14 1.53 14.07
N ALA A 225 13.36 0.30 14.52
CA ALA A 225 14.67 -0.21 14.93
C ALA A 225 15.62 -0.42 13.74
N ARG A 226 15.09 -0.55 12.51
CA ARG A 226 15.83 -0.69 11.26
C ARG A 226 16.68 -1.97 11.22
N ASP A 227 16.16 -3.07 11.77
CA ASP A 227 16.85 -4.36 11.79
C ASP A 227 17.06 -4.95 10.38
N ASP A 228 16.37 -4.42 9.37
CA ASP A 228 16.59 -4.67 7.94
C ASP A 228 17.85 -3.97 7.38
N GLY A 229 18.47 -3.09 8.16
CA GLY A 229 19.66 -2.27 7.88
C GLY A 229 19.63 -1.49 6.57
N LEU A 230 18.46 -1.13 6.04
CA LEU A 230 18.34 -0.10 5.02
C LEU A 230 18.44 1.27 5.70
N GLU A 231 19.51 2.01 5.41
CA GLU A 231 19.78 3.32 6.01
C GLU A 231 18.93 4.43 5.36
N ASP A 232 18.73 4.39 4.05
CA ASP A 232 18.04 5.43 3.26
C ASP A 232 16.56 5.13 2.96
N PHE A 233 15.86 4.42 3.84
CA PHE A 233 14.42 4.19 3.66
C PHE A 233 13.60 5.39 4.15
N LEU A 234 13.72 6.53 3.46
CA LEU A 234 13.18 7.82 3.89
C LEU A 234 11.66 7.83 4.16
N TYR A 235 10.87 7.05 3.41
CA TYR A 235 9.43 6.91 3.67
C TYR A 235 9.14 6.36 5.07
N ARG A 236 9.89 5.34 5.51
CA ARG A 236 9.79 4.76 6.85
C ARG A 236 10.21 5.80 7.88
N ASP A 237 11.41 6.36 7.69
CA ASP A 237 12.05 7.23 8.66
C ASP A 237 11.28 8.53 8.91
N ASP A 238 10.81 9.18 7.86
CA ASP A 238 10.03 10.41 7.99
C ASP A 238 8.58 10.12 8.39
N GLY A 239 8.02 9.00 7.95
CA GLY A 239 6.69 8.58 8.33
C GLY A 239 6.57 8.28 9.84
N PHE A 240 7.59 7.69 10.47
CA PHE A 240 7.61 7.49 11.94
C PHE A 240 7.65 8.82 12.68
N LYS A 241 8.47 9.78 12.22
CA LYS A 241 8.50 11.14 12.81
C LYS A 241 7.11 11.80 12.74
N LEU A 242 6.46 11.73 11.58
CA LEU A 242 5.11 12.28 11.40
C LEU A 242 4.08 11.54 12.25
N TRP A 243 4.14 10.22 12.31
CA TRP A 243 3.27 9.39 13.13
C TRP A 243 3.34 9.78 14.60
N HIS A 244 4.55 9.93 15.15
CA HIS A 244 4.76 10.31 16.55
C HIS A 244 4.25 11.72 16.85
N VAL A 245 4.54 12.69 15.97
CA VAL A 245 4.08 14.08 16.14
C VAL A 245 2.56 14.18 16.06
N LEU A 246 1.95 13.55 15.06
CA LEU A 246 0.48 13.53 14.92
C LEU A 246 -0.18 12.79 16.08
N GLY A 247 0.36 11.64 16.48
CA GLY A 247 -0.15 10.87 17.61
C GLY A 247 -0.05 11.63 18.94
N ALA A 248 1.04 12.35 19.18
CA ALA A 248 1.19 13.21 20.35
C ALA A 248 0.17 14.36 20.35
N TYR A 249 -0.01 15.03 19.20
CA TYR A 249 -0.99 16.09 19.04
C TYR A 249 -2.43 15.60 19.27
N VAL A 250 -2.83 14.49 18.65
CA VAL A 250 -4.16 13.89 18.84
C VAL A 250 -4.37 13.49 20.30
N ARG A 251 -3.39 12.82 20.91
CA ARG A 251 -3.45 12.42 22.32
C ARG A 251 -3.67 13.62 23.24
N GLU A 252 -2.97 14.73 23.01
CA GLU A 252 -3.16 15.95 23.79
C GLU A 252 -4.58 16.51 23.67
N VAL A 253 -5.13 16.55 22.45
CA VAL A 253 -6.52 16.98 22.22
C VAL A 253 -7.52 16.06 22.92
N VAL A 254 -7.35 14.75 22.78
CA VAL A 254 -8.20 13.73 23.41
C VAL A 254 -8.15 13.84 24.93
N CYS A 255 -6.96 13.86 25.54
CA CYS A 255 -6.82 13.92 27.00
C CYS A 255 -7.29 15.26 27.61
N ARG A 256 -7.26 16.36 26.84
CA ARG A 256 -7.81 17.65 27.28
C ARG A 256 -9.33 17.70 27.26
N HIS A 257 -9.98 16.94 26.37
CA HIS A 257 -11.43 16.93 26.24
C HIS A 257 -12.10 15.79 27.04
N TYR A 258 -11.53 14.59 26.98
CA TYR A 258 -12.01 13.41 27.68
C TYR A 258 -11.10 13.16 28.89
N HIS A 259 -11.64 13.36 30.09
CA HIS A 259 -10.89 13.21 31.34
C HIS A 259 -10.82 11.75 31.80
N THR A 260 -11.83 10.96 31.43
CA THR A 260 -11.92 9.54 31.74
C THR A 260 -12.29 8.72 30.50
N ASP A 261 -12.04 7.41 30.54
CA ASP A 261 -12.48 6.50 29.48
C ASP A 261 -14.02 6.39 29.44
N ALA A 262 -14.70 6.66 30.55
CA ALA A 262 -16.15 6.76 30.60
C ALA A 262 -16.65 7.95 29.75
N ASP A 263 -15.92 9.08 29.70
CA ASP A 263 -16.31 10.22 28.85
C ASP A 263 -16.31 9.82 27.36
N VAL A 264 -15.34 9.01 26.93
CA VAL A 264 -15.25 8.46 25.57
C VAL A 264 -16.42 7.52 25.28
N LEU A 265 -16.69 6.58 26.20
CA LEU A 265 -17.79 5.62 26.07
C LEU A 265 -19.17 6.30 26.01
N HIS A 266 -19.38 7.38 26.76
CA HIS A 266 -20.66 8.09 26.81
C HIS A 266 -20.82 9.14 25.70
N ASP A 267 -19.78 9.40 24.90
CA ASP A 267 -19.89 10.29 23.74
C ASP A 267 -20.66 9.63 22.60
N LYS A 268 -21.97 9.89 22.56
CA LYS A 268 -22.86 9.34 21.53
C LYS A 268 -22.43 9.72 20.11
N GLY A 269 -21.91 10.93 19.88
CA GLY A 269 -21.49 11.37 18.55
C GLY A 269 -20.29 10.58 18.05
N LEU A 270 -19.31 10.34 18.93
CA LEU A 270 -18.18 9.47 18.66
C LEU A 270 -18.60 8.01 18.41
N GLN A 271 -19.48 7.45 19.24
CA GLN A 271 -19.91 6.06 19.07
C GLN A 271 -20.73 5.86 17.78
N ASP A 272 -21.59 6.82 17.42
CA ASP A 272 -22.33 6.79 16.15
C ASP A 272 -21.38 6.93 14.94
N PHE A 273 -20.36 7.79 15.04
CA PHE A 273 -19.30 7.92 14.04
C PHE A 273 -18.57 6.59 13.82
N ALA A 274 -18.14 5.95 14.90
CA ALA A 274 -17.42 4.68 14.85
C ALA A 274 -18.28 3.55 14.27
N ALA A 275 -19.53 3.44 14.72
CA ALA A 275 -20.49 2.48 14.21
C ALA A 275 -20.75 2.67 12.70
N ALA A 276 -20.84 3.91 12.22
CA ALA A 276 -21.06 4.19 10.80
C ALA A 276 -19.87 3.79 9.91
N LEU A 277 -18.64 3.91 10.42
CA LEU A 277 -17.44 3.47 9.70
C LEU A 277 -17.33 1.95 9.65
N ALA A 278 -17.61 1.27 10.77
CA ALA A 278 -17.55 -0.19 10.86
C ALA A 278 -18.71 -0.91 10.14
N ASP A 279 -19.86 -0.26 9.96
CA ASP A 279 -21.04 -0.86 9.32
C ASP A 279 -20.77 -1.21 7.84
N ARG A 280 -20.95 -2.50 7.50
CA ARG A 280 -20.72 -3.07 6.16
C ARG A 280 -21.59 -2.48 5.04
N ARG A 281 -22.73 -1.88 5.40
CA ARG A 281 -23.66 -1.22 4.47
C ARG A 281 -23.38 0.29 4.35
N ARG A 282 -22.46 0.81 5.16
CA ARG A 282 -22.06 2.23 5.19
C ARG A 282 -20.58 2.34 4.86
N GLY A 283 -19.72 2.64 5.84
CA GLY A 283 -18.29 2.85 5.62
C GLY A 283 -17.54 1.57 5.25
N ASN A 284 -17.99 0.41 5.74
CA ASN A 284 -17.38 -0.90 5.50
C ASN A 284 -15.86 -0.91 5.75
N VAL A 285 -15.39 -0.13 6.73
CA VAL A 285 -13.98 -0.09 7.15
C VAL A 285 -13.74 -1.24 8.11
N THR A 286 -13.32 -2.38 7.57
CA THR A 286 -13.01 -3.57 8.35
C THR A 286 -11.93 -3.26 9.39
N GLY A 287 -12.08 -3.81 10.60
CA GLY A 287 -11.15 -3.59 11.72
C GLY A 287 -11.32 -2.25 12.42
N PHE A 288 -12.19 -1.34 11.94
CA PHE A 288 -12.42 -0.08 12.63
C PHE A 288 -13.08 -0.32 14.00
N PRO A 289 -12.51 0.20 15.12
CA PRO A 289 -13.06 -0.07 16.45
C PRO A 289 -14.48 0.49 16.61
N SER A 290 -15.42 -0.36 17.04
CA SER A 290 -16.79 0.05 17.34
C SER A 290 -17.40 -0.94 18.36
N PRO A 291 -17.60 -0.56 19.63
CA PRO A 291 -17.40 0.79 20.19
C PRO A 291 -15.92 1.17 20.38
N ILE A 292 -15.65 2.47 20.51
CA ILE A 292 -14.36 2.98 21.00
C ILE A 292 -14.46 3.12 22.51
N THR A 293 -13.65 2.36 23.25
CA THR A 293 -13.89 2.09 24.67
C THR A 293 -13.05 2.90 25.65
N ASN A 294 -11.98 3.52 25.18
CA ASN A 294 -11.06 4.28 26.04
C ASN A 294 -10.28 5.32 25.23
N ARG A 295 -9.54 6.18 25.92
CA ARG A 295 -8.77 7.27 25.31
C ARG A 295 -7.51 6.83 24.56
N GLU A 296 -7.01 5.63 24.80
CA GLU A 296 -5.84 5.10 24.09
C GLU A 296 -6.22 4.54 22.71
N LEU A 297 -7.40 3.92 22.63
CA LEU A 297 -7.98 3.40 21.40
C LEU A 297 -8.53 4.52 20.49
N LEU A 298 -8.95 5.65 21.07
CA LEU A 298 -9.39 6.85 20.36
C LEU A 298 -8.21 7.65 19.80
#